data_AF-A0A385BLG2-F1
#
_entry.id   AF-A0A385BLG2-F1
#
_cell.length_a   1.000
_cell.length_b   1.000
_cell.length_c   1.000
_cell.angle_alpha   90.00
_cell.angle_beta   90.00
_cell.angle_gamma   90.00
#
_symmetry.space_group_name_H-M   'P 1'
#
loop_
_entity.id
_entity.type
_entity.pdbx_description
1 polymer ?
#
loop_
_entity_poly.entity_id
_entity_poly.type
_entity_poly.pdbx_seq_one_letter_code
_entity_poly.pdbx_strand_id
1 'polypeptide(L)'
;MNKISIIIPVLNEANTIANLLHYLITNSSPENIADIIVVDGGSSDGTKNMVSSFISSQTQSKPQNFSTTLEDTTIQLLTSAKGRAKQMNFGAKHATGNILYFLYADSFPPKDFDKLIIEKVEKGNKAGCFSMQFNSDHWWLKLAGWLTRFNWKVCRGGDQSLFITKSLFSDIAVIMKISPFTKTTI
;
A
#
# COMPACT_ATOMS: atom_id res chain seq x y z
N MET A 1 12.27 7.74 -14.42
CA MET A 1 11.14 8.34 -13.67
C MET A 1 10.77 7.40 -12.54
N ASN A 2 10.40 7.93 -11.38
CA ASN A 2 9.94 7.13 -10.26
C ASN A 2 8.52 6.63 -10.53
N LYS A 3 8.25 5.36 -10.23
CA LYS A 3 6.91 4.76 -10.26
C LYS A 3 6.63 3.99 -8.98
N ILE A 4 5.36 4.02 -8.57
CA ILE A 4 4.90 3.47 -7.31
C ILE A 4 4.19 2.13 -7.55
N SER A 5 4.60 1.11 -6.82
CA SER A 5 3.84 -0.12 -6.62
C SER A 5 3.08 -0.04 -5.31
N ILE A 6 1.75 -0.07 -5.37
CA ILE A 6 0.90 -0.04 -4.17
C ILE A 6 0.65 -1.48 -3.71
N ILE A 7 1.02 -1.81 -2.48
CA ILE A 7 0.90 -3.16 -1.92
C ILE A 7 -0.12 -3.14 -0.79
N ILE A 8 -1.20 -3.91 -0.96
CA ILE A 8 -2.35 -3.92 -0.05
C ILE A 8 -2.49 -5.32 0.56
N PRO A 9 -1.96 -5.57 1.77
CA PRO A 9 -2.20 -6.83 2.46
C PRO A 9 -3.65 -6.88 2.97
N VAL A 10 -4.38 -7.95 2.64
CA VAL A 10 -5.79 -8.11 3.04
C VAL A 10 -6.04 -9.43 3.76
N LEU A 11 -6.91 -9.39 4.77
CA LEU A 11 -7.45 -10.58 5.41
C LEU A 11 -8.84 -10.26 5.95
N ASN A 12 -9.87 -10.77 5.28
CA ASN A 12 -11.28 -10.50 5.56
C ASN A 12 -11.64 -9.01 5.52
N GLU A 13 -11.42 -8.39 4.35
CA GLU A 13 -11.60 -6.97 4.06
C GLU A 13 -12.64 -6.74 2.94
N ALA A 14 -13.63 -7.63 2.78
CA ALA A 14 -14.59 -7.57 1.67
C ALA A 14 -15.39 -6.26 1.63
N ASN A 15 -15.61 -5.63 2.80
CA ASN A 15 -16.40 -4.40 2.93
C ASN A 15 -15.65 -3.13 2.49
N THR A 16 -14.32 -3.14 2.50
CA THR A 16 -13.48 -1.94 2.35
C THR A 16 -12.69 -1.95 1.04
N ILE A 17 -12.23 -3.13 0.61
CA ILE A 17 -11.25 -3.26 -0.48
C ILE A 17 -11.72 -2.66 -1.82
N ALA A 18 -12.98 -2.85 -2.20
CA ALA A 18 -13.49 -2.33 -3.47
C ALA A 18 -13.52 -0.79 -3.49
N ASN A 19 -13.93 -0.17 -2.38
CA ASN A 19 -13.95 1.28 -2.23
C ASN A 19 -12.53 1.86 -2.25
N LEU A 20 -11.58 1.17 -1.62
CA LEU A 20 -10.17 1.57 -1.67
C LEU A 20 -9.62 1.51 -3.10
N LEU A 21 -9.84 0.41 -3.83
CA LEU A 21 -9.36 0.28 -5.21
C LEU A 21 -9.92 1.38 -6.11
N HIS A 22 -11.23 1.64 -6.02
CA HIS A 22 -11.85 2.76 -6.74
C HIS A 22 -11.23 4.11 -6.35
N TYR A 23 -10.99 4.34 -5.05
CA TYR A 23 -10.37 5.56 -4.55
C TYR A 23 -8.97 5.77 -5.11
N LEU A 24 -8.12 4.73 -5.10
CA LEU A 24 -6.75 4.80 -5.57
C LEU A 24 -6.68 5.17 -7.05
N ILE A 25 -7.52 4.54 -7.87
CA ILE A 25 -7.61 4.84 -9.31
C ILE A 25 -8.04 6.29 -9.54
N THR A 26 -9.06 6.75 -8.81
CA THR A 26 -9.60 8.11 -8.97
C THR A 26 -8.67 9.22 -8.47
N ASN A 27 -7.79 8.91 -7.50
CA ASN A 27 -7.01 9.92 -6.77
C ASN A 27 -5.49 9.79 -6.99
N SER A 28 -5.06 9.04 -8.00
CA SER A 28 -3.65 8.96 -8.42
C SER A 28 -3.53 9.12 -9.93
N SER A 29 -2.34 9.53 -10.37
CA SER A 29 -2.02 9.61 -11.79
C SER A 29 -1.58 8.23 -12.34
N PRO A 30 -2.21 7.68 -13.40
CA PRO A 30 -1.82 6.40 -13.99
C PRO A 30 -0.35 6.34 -14.44
N GLU A 31 0.24 7.47 -14.83
CA GLU A 31 1.65 7.55 -15.20
C GLU A 31 2.62 7.28 -14.03
N ASN A 32 2.19 7.59 -12.80
CA ASN A 32 2.98 7.46 -11.58
C ASN A 32 2.80 6.09 -10.91
N ILE A 33 1.68 5.41 -11.16
CA ILE A 33 1.42 4.08 -10.61
C ILE A 33 1.94 3.02 -11.59
N ALA A 34 2.80 2.13 -11.12
CA ALA A 34 3.26 0.98 -11.89
C ALA A 34 2.24 -0.16 -11.81
N ASP A 35 1.83 -0.51 -10.59
CA ASP A 35 0.87 -1.57 -10.31
C ASP A 35 0.21 -1.38 -8.93
N ILE A 36 -0.95 -2.01 -8.77
CA ILE A 36 -1.62 -2.20 -7.48
C ILE A 36 -1.68 -3.70 -7.21
N ILE A 37 -1.07 -4.14 -6.13
CA ILE A 37 -0.93 -5.54 -5.76
C ILE A 37 -1.69 -5.80 -4.47
N VAL A 38 -2.83 -6.47 -4.58
CA VAL A 38 -3.61 -6.95 -3.44
C VAL A 38 -3.10 -8.32 -3.03
N VAL A 39 -2.69 -8.50 -1.77
CA VAL A 39 -2.11 -9.75 -1.27
C VAL A 39 -3.01 -10.35 -0.19
N ASP A 40 -3.78 -11.36 -0.58
CA ASP A 40 -4.67 -12.09 0.30
C ASP A 40 -3.92 -13.07 1.22
N GLY A 41 -4.23 -13.02 2.51
CA GLY A 41 -3.65 -13.87 3.55
C GLY A 41 -4.50 -15.10 3.90
N GLY A 42 -5.45 -15.49 3.04
CA GLY A 42 -6.41 -16.56 3.29
C GLY A 42 -7.76 -16.08 3.78
N SER A 43 -8.35 -15.07 3.12
CA SER A 43 -9.69 -14.56 3.48
C SER A 43 -10.79 -15.57 3.20
N SER A 44 -11.84 -15.55 4.03
CA SER A 44 -13.02 -16.42 3.96
C SER A 44 -14.34 -15.66 3.82
N ASP A 45 -14.32 -14.32 3.80
CA ASP A 45 -15.48 -13.42 3.78
C ASP A 45 -15.89 -12.95 2.38
N GLY A 46 -15.27 -13.49 1.32
CA GLY A 46 -15.49 -13.05 -0.05
C GLY A 46 -14.55 -11.95 -0.55
N THR A 47 -13.55 -11.51 0.24
CA THR A 47 -12.56 -10.48 -0.18
C THR A 47 -11.97 -10.75 -1.56
N LYS A 48 -11.53 -11.99 -1.82
CA LYS A 48 -10.95 -12.38 -3.11
C LYS A 48 -11.93 -12.20 -4.28
N ASN A 49 -13.19 -12.59 -4.08
CA ASN A 49 -14.23 -12.44 -5.10
C ASN A 49 -14.47 -10.97 -5.41
N MET A 50 -14.55 -10.10 -4.40
CA MET A 50 -14.70 -8.66 -4.58
C MET A 50 -13.57 -8.07 -5.43
N VAL A 51 -12.32 -8.44 -5.15
CA VAL A 51 -11.16 -7.97 -5.92
C VAL A 51 -11.20 -8.52 -7.35
N SER A 52 -11.49 -9.81 -7.54
CA SER A 52 -11.60 -10.41 -8.88
C SER A 52 -12.73 -9.79 -9.71
N SER A 53 -13.89 -9.53 -9.10
CA SER A 53 -15.01 -8.84 -9.74
C SER A 53 -14.65 -7.41 -10.11
N PHE A 54 -13.94 -6.69 -9.23
CA PHE A 54 -13.45 -5.35 -9.51
C PHE A 54 -12.53 -5.35 -10.74
N ILE A 55 -11.49 -6.21 -10.76
CA ILE A 55 -10.57 -6.35 -11.90
C ILE A 55 -11.34 -6.69 -13.18
N SER A 56 -12.27 -7.64 -13.12
CA SER A 56 -13.07 -8.06 -14.27
C SER A 56 -13.95 -6.92 -14.81
N SER A 57 -14.57 -6.14 -13.91
CA SER A 57 -15.40 -4.98 -14.28
C SER A 57 -14.62 -3.89 -15.00
N GLN A 58 -13.34 -3.71 -14.67
CA GLN A 58 -12.44 -2.79 -15.37
C GLN A 58 -12.09 -3.29 -16.78
N THR A 59 -12.02 -4.61 -16.98
CA THR A 59 -11.70 -5.21 -18.30
C THR A 59 -12.88 -5.32 -19.26
N GLN A 60 -14.13 -5.39 -18.78
CA GLN A 60 -15.31 -5.61 -19.62
C GLN A 60 -15.79 -4.37 -20.40
N SER A 61 -15.20 -3.20 -20.20
CA SER A 61 -15.59 -1.98 -20.91
C SER A 61 -14.98 -1.81 -22.31
N LYS A 62 -14.25 -2.77 -22.90
CA LYS A 62 -13.79 -2.69 -24.32
C LYS A 62 -13.72 -4.05 -25.05
N PRO A 63 -14.04 -4.12 -26.36
CA PRO A 63 -13.97 -5.33 -27.18
C PRO A 63 -12.53 -5.77 -27.48
N GLN A 64 -12.36 -7.08 -27.67
CA GLN A 64 -11.09 -7.74 -27.99
C GLN A 64 -10.52 -7.23 -29.33
N ASN A 65 -9.19 -7.05 -29.37
CA ASN A 65 -8.35 -6.61 -30.51
C ASN A 65 -7.84 -5.15 -30.48
N PHE A 66 -7.68 -4.54 -29.31
CA PHE A 66 -6.88 -3.31 -29.20
C PHE A 66 -6.26 -3.16 -27.80
N SER A 67 -4.94 -3.35 -27.71
CA SER A 67 -4.14 -2.94 -26.57
C SER A 67 -3.89 -1.43 -26.70
N THR A 68 -4.75 -0.57 -26.16
CA THR A 68 -4.34 0.78 -25.72
C THR A 68 -5.39 1.53 -24.88
N THR A 69 -4.91 1.97 -23.71
CA THR A 69 -5.10 3.25 -23.00
C THR A 69 -6.50 3.67 -22.54
N LEU A 70 -6.52 4.16 -21.28
CA LEU A 70 -7.63 4.39 -20.34
C LEU A 70 -8.02 3.09 -19.62
N GLU A 71 -7.34 2.62 -18.56
CA GLU A 71 -6.35 3.24 -17.67
C GLU A 71 -5.26 2.20 -17.32
N ASP A 72 -3.99 2.50 -17.64
CA ASP A 72 -2.88 1.53 -17.70
C ASP A 72 -2.38 0.99 -16.34
N THR A 73 -3.14 1.17 -15.27
CA THR A 73 -2.75 0.70 -13.94
C THR A 73 -3.06 -0.79 -13.81
N THR A 74 -2.01 -1.63 -13.79
CA THR A 74 -2.17 -3.08 -13.64
C THR A 74 -2.56 -3.40 -12.19
N ILE A 75 -3.71 -4.04 -12.00
CA ILE A 75 -4.17 -4.53 -10.68
C ILE A 75 -4.03 -6.04 -10.62
N GLN A 76 -3.35 -6.55 -9.60
CA GLN A 76 -3.08 -7.98 -9.42
C GLN A 76 -3.60 -8.46 -8.06
N LEU A 77 -4.22 -9.64 -8.05
CA LEU A 77 -4.57 -10.36 -6.83
C LEU A 77 -3.61 -11.53 -6.64
N LEU A 78 -2.89 -11.51 -5.52
CA LEU A 78 -1.96 -12.54 -5.11
C LEU A 78 -2.45 -13.24 -3.84
N THR A 79 -2.09 -14.50 -3.66
CA THR A 79 -2.35 -15.25 -2.41
C THR A 79 -1.03 -15.58 -1.73
N SER A 80 -0.99 -15.45 -0.41
CA SER A 80 0.17 -15.79 0.40
C SER A 80 -0.22 -16.41 1.75
N ALA A 81 0.75 -16.91 2.50
CA ALA A 81 0.50 -17.38 3.86
C ALA A 81 0.09 -16.21 4.77
N LYS A 82 -0.86 -16.48 5.68
CA LYS A 82 -1.36 -15.51 6.66
C LYS A 82 -0.23 -14.81 7.43
N GLY A 83 -0.33 -13.48 7.53
CA GLY A 83 0.53 -12.62 8.33
C GLY A 83 0.95 -11.37 7.56
N ARG A 84 0.69 -10.18 8.12
CA ARG A 84 0.91 -8.88 7.46
C ARG A 84 2.31 -8.75 6.85
N ALA A 85 3.36 -9.08 7.61
CA ALA A 85 4.73 -9.04 7.09
C ALA A 85 5.00 -10.03 5.94
N LYS A 86 4.39 -11.21 5.95
CA LYS A 86 4.52 -12.20 4.87
C LYS A 86 3.84 -11.67 3.60
N GLN A 87 2.63 -11.13 3.74
CA GLN A 87 1.85 -10.54 2.65
C GLN A 87 2.59 -9.34 2.02
N MET A 88 3.07 -8.40 2.85
CA MET A 88 3.84 -7.24 2.38
C MET A 88 5.12 -7.66 1.65
N ASN A 89 5.90 -8.59 2.23
CA ASN A 89 7.11 -9.10 1.58
C ASN A 89 6.81 -9.86 0.28
N PHE A 90 5.69 -10.59 0.22
CA PHE A 90 5.28 -11.29 -0.99
C PHE A 90 4.87 -10.31 -2.10
N GLY A 91 4.10 -9.27 -1.76
CA GLY A 91 3.76 -8.20 -2.70
C GLY A 91 4.99 -7.44 -3.20
N ALA A 92 5.92 -7.09 -2.29
CA ALA A 92 7.14 -6.37 -2.64
C ALA A 92 8.04 -7.12 -3.63
N LYS A 93 8.00 -8.46 -3.63
CA LYS A 93 8.72 -9.28 -4.62
C LYS A 93 8.12 -9.20 -6.03
N HIS A 94 6.81 -8.96 -6.14
CA HIS A 94 6.09 -8.89 -7.42
C HIS A 94 5.90 -7.46 -7.93
N ALA A 95 6.15 -6.47 -7.08
CA ALA A 95 6.12 -5.04 -7.42
C ALA A 95 7.08 -4.70 -8.57
N THR A 96 6.60 -3.97 -9.58
CA THR A 96 7.41 -3.51 -10.72
C THR A 96 7.95 -2.09 -10.56
N GLY A 97 7.31 -1.27 -9.72
CA GLY A 97 7.73 0.09 -9.37
C GLY A 97 9.04 0.14 -8.58
N ASN A 98 9.72 1.29 -8.64
CA ASN A 98 10.95 1.53 -7.88
C ASN A 98 10.67 2.16 -6.50
N ILE A 99 9.43 2.55 -6.22
CA ILE A 99 8.92 2.92 -4.90
C ILE A 99 7.85 1.91 -4.51
N LEU A 100 7.91 1.41 -3.28
CA LEU A 100 6.90 0.55 -2.69
C LEU A 100 6.05 1.39 -1.75
N TYR A 101 4.72 1.34 -1.92
CA TYR A 101 3.77 2.00 -1.02
C TYR A 101 2.86 0.96 -0.39
N PHE A 102 3.07 0.71 0.90
CA PHE A 102 2.27 -0.22 1.70
C PHE A 102 1.07 0.51 2.28
N LEU A 103 -0.12 0.01 1.97
CA LEU A 103 -1.39 0.63 2.32
C LEU A 103 -2.37 -0.41 2.85
N TYR A 104 -3.18 -0.05 3.84
CA TYR A 104 -4.20 -0.94 4.41
C TYR A 104 -5.55 -0.78 3.71
N ALA A 105 -6.36 -1.85 3.75
CA ALA A 105 -7.63 -1.94 3.02
C ALA A 105 -8.67 -0.88 3.45
N ASP A 106 -8.52 -0.34 4.66
CA ASP A 106 -9.38 0.66 5.30
C ASP A 106 -8.78 2.07 5.30
N SER A 107 -7.61 2.27 4.68
CA SER A 107 -6.82 3.49 4.77
C SER A 107 -6.80 4.25 3.44
N PHE A 108 -7.34 5.45 3.44
CA PHE A 108 -7.42 6.31 2.25
C PHE A 108 -6.29 7.36 2.29
N PRO A 109 -5.32 7.33 1.36
CA PRO A 109 -4.27 8.34 1.30
C PRO A 109 -4.85 9.71 0.88
N PRO A 110 -4.14 10.83 1.08
CA PRO A 110 -4.61 12.11 0.56
C PRO A 110 -4.70 12.10 -0.97
N LYS A 111 -5.47 13.03 -1.53
CA LYS A 111 -5.49 13.26 -2.98
C LYS A 111 -4.07 13.57 -3.50
N ASP A 112 -3.74 13.07 -4.68
CA ASP A 112 -2.43 13.27 -5.32
C ASP A 112 -1.25 12.71 -4.48
N PHE A 113 -1.50 11.68 -3.66
CA PHE A 113 -0.48 11.07 -2.79
C PHE A 113 0.73 10.55 -3.56
N ASP A 114 0.52 10.10 -4.78
CA ASP A 114 1.54 9.60 -5.70
C ASP A 114 2.57 10.69 -6.03
N LYS A 115 2.11 11.91 -6.34
CA LYS A 115 2.97 13.07 -6.58
C LYS A 115 3.73 13.45 -5.32
N LEU A 116 3.07 13.46 -4.16
CA LEU A 116 3.68 13.78 -2.87
C LEU A 116 4.79 12.77 -2.51
N ILE A 117 4.57 11.48 -2.74
CA ILE A 117 5.57 10.43 -2.50
C ILE A 117 6.77 10.63 -3.44
N ILE A 118 6.53 10.81 -4.74
CA ILE A 118 7.59 10.98 -5.74
C ILE A 118 8.44 12.21 -5.41
N GLU A 119 7.80 13.35 -5.11
CA GLU A 119 8.50 14.59 -4.72
C GLU A 119 9.40 14.38 -3.49
N LYS A 120 8.94 13.64 -2.49
CA LYS A 120 9.74 13.34 -1.29
C LYS A 120 10.95 12.46 -1.61
N VAL A 121 10.76 11.45 -2.46
CA VAL A 121 11.84 10.56 -2.90
C VAL A 121 12.87 11.32 -3.74
N GLU A 122 12.43 12.20 -4.64
CA GLU A 122 13.32 13.07 -5.44
C GLU A 122 14.12 14.04 -4.57
N LYS A 123 13.57 14.48 -3.45
CA LYS A 123 14.27 15.25 -2.40
C LYS A 123 15.21 14.41 -1.53
N GLY A 124 15.44 13.14 -1.86
CA GLY A 124 16.35 12.23 -1.16
C GLY A 124 15.75 11.48 0.03
N ASN A 125 14.45 11.64 0.32
CA ASN A 125 13.79 10.91 1.41
C ASN A 125 13.41 9.51 0.94
N LYS A 126 14.22 8.51 1.29
CA LYS A 126 14.06 7.12 0.82
C LYS A 126 12.89 6.35 1.46
N ALA A 127 12.32 6.85 2.55
CA ALA A 127 11.16 6.26 3.22
C ALA A 127 10.38 7.31 4.03
N GLY A 128 9.09 7.08 4.23
CA GLY A 128 8.22 7.95 5.02
C GLY A 128 6.78 7.43 5.11
N CYS A 129 5.95 8.14 5.87
CA CYS A 129 4.54 7.83 6.06
C CYS A 129 3.69 9.10 5.99
N PHE A 130 2.40 8.96 5.67
CA PHE A 130 1.44 10.05 5.86
C PHE A 130 0.98 10.08 7.32
N SER A 131 0.73 11.28 7.85
CA SER A 131 0.14 11.46 9.18
C SER A 131 -1.32 10.99 9.18
N MET A 132 -1.71 10.20 10.18
CA MET A 132 -3.10 9.76 10.34
C MET A 132 -4.02 10.90 10.76
N GLN A 133 -5.18 11.01 10.10
CA GLN A 133 -6.30 11.82 10.57
C GLN A 133 -7.49 10.90 10.82
N PHE A 134 -7.97 10.86 12.07
CA PHE A 134 -9.16 10.09 12.41
C PHE A 134 -10.42 10.86 11.99
N ASN A 135 -11.36 10.17 11.34
CA ASN A 135 -12.62 10.75 10.86
C ASN A 135 -13.69 10.83 11.95
N SER A 136 -13.31 11.29 13.15
CA SER A 136 -14.22 11.41 14.31
C SER A 136 -14.30 12.86 14.78
N ASP A 137 -15.51 13.34 15.09
CA ASP A 137 -15.73 14.68 15.64
C ASP A 137 -15.36 14.84 17.13
N HIS A 138 -14.79 13.80 17.76
CA HIS A 138 -14.30 13.92 19.13
C HIS A 138 -13.02 14.77 19.21
N TRP A 139 -13.14 15.92 19.87
CA TRP A 139 -12.06 16.88 20.16
C TRP A 139 -10.77 16.25 20.70
N TRP A 140 -10.86 15.15 21.46
CA TRP A 140 -9.71 14.40 21.97
C TRP A 140 -8.89 13.71 20.87
N LEU A 141 -9.53 13.20 19.82
CA LEU A 141 -8.88 12.55 18.69
C LEU A 141 -8.22 13.57 17.74
N LYS A 142 -8.76 14.80 17.65
CA LYS A 142 -8.10 15.93 16.95
C LYS A 142 -6.82 16.37 17.68
N LEU A 143 -6.83 16.39 19.02
CA LEU A 143 -5.64 16.68 19.83
C LEU A 143 -4.57 15.58 19.70
N ALA A 144 -4.98 14.31 19.73
CA ALA A 144 -4.08 13.18 19.48
C ALA A 144 -3.46 13.24 18.06
N GLY A 145 -4.26 13.57 17.04
CA GLY A 145 -3.77 13.81 15.68
C GLY A 145 -2.77 14.97 15.59
N TRP A 146 -3.04 16.08 16.29
CA TRP A 146 -2.10 17.21 16.38
C TRP A 146 -0.78 16.84 17.07
N LEU A 147 -0.82 15.98 18.09
CA LEU A 147 0.38 15.49 18.80
C LEU A 147 1.29 14.61 17.91
N THR A 148 0.76 13.96 16.86
CA THR A 148 1.59 13.22 15.90
C THR A 148 2.47 14.10 15.01
N ARG A 149 2.26 15.43 15.02
CA ARG A 149 3.10 16.41 14.30
C ARG A 149 4.45 16.62 14.97
N PHE A 150 4.60 16.23 16.23
CA PHE A 150 5.87 16.28 16.94
C PHE A 150 6.68 15.02 16.63
N ASN A 151 7.95 15.21 16.26
CA ASN A 151 8.85 14.21 15.69
C ASN A 151 9.37 13.19 16.73
N TRP A 152 8.50 12.70 17.62
CA TRP A 152 8.86 11.68 18.60
C TRP A 152 8.82 10.30 17.94
N LYS A 153 9.95 9.57 17.99
CA LYS A 153 10.11 8.21 17.43
C LYS A 153 9.04 7.19 17.90
N VAL A 154 8.27 7.50 18.93
CA VAL A 154 7.25 6.64 19.57
C VAL A 154 5.86 6.77 18.92
N CYS A 155 5.60 7.80 18.12
CA CYS A 155 4.28 8.03 17.50
C CYS A 155 4.14 7.50 16.06
N ARG A 156 5.15 6.79 15.55
CA ARG A 156 5.10 6.10 14.24
C ARG A 156 4.57 4.68 14.43
N GLY A 157 3.32 4.59 14.90
CA GLY A 157 2.62 3.34 15.09
C GLY A 157 2.37 2.61 13.77
N GLY A 158 2.32 1.27 13.82
CA GLY A 158 2.25 0.39 12.66
C GLY A 158 0.98 0.47 11.81
N ASP A 159 0.06 1.39 12.12
CA ASP A 159 -1.20 1.61 11.37
C ASP A 159 -1.10 2.79 10.39
N GLN A 160 0.08 3.41 10.26
CA GLN A 160 0.35 4.42 9.23
C GLN A 160 0.76 3.75 7.91
N SER A 161 0.30 4.29 6.79
CA SER A 161 0.79 3.86 5.47
C SER A 161 2.29 4.20 5.33
N LEU A 162 3.02 3.38 4.58
CA LEU A 162 4.49 3.48 4.47
C LEU A 162 4.90 3.48 3.01
N PHE A 163 5.63 4.51 2.58
CA PHE A 163 6.39 4.46 1.34
C PHE A 163 7.87 4.22 1.62
N ILE A 164 8.52 3.46 0.74
CA ILE A 164 9.96 3.17 0.80
C ILE A 164 10.49 2.89 -0.61
N THR A 165 11.68 3.38 -0.93
CA THR A 165 12.34 3.02 -2.21
C THR A 165 12.66 1.53 -2.22
N LYS A 166 12.45 0.87 -3.36
CA LYS A 166 12.67 -0.58 -3.51
C LYS A 166 14.12 -1.00 -3.23
N SER A 167 15.10 -0.12 -3.52
CA SER A 167 16.50 -0.32 -3.14
C SER A 167 16.67 -0.41 -1.62
N LEU A 168 16.23 0.61 -0.87
CA LEU A 168 16.30 0.60 0.60
C LEU A 168 15.51 -0.56 1.22
N PHE A 169 14.33 -0.89 0.67
CA PHE A 169 13.57 -2.06 1.13
C PHE A 169 14.35 -3.35 0.92
N SER A 170 15.06 -3.50 -0.20
CA SER A 170 15.88 -4.69 -0.45
C SER A 170 17.06 -4.79 0.52
N ASP A 171 17.73 -3.67 0.79
CA ASP A 171 18.83 -3.59 1.76
C ASP A 171 18.37 -4.01 3.17
N ILE A 172 17.23 -3.47 3.62
CA ILE A 172 16.69 -3.78 4.95
C ILE A 172 16.02 -5.15 4.99
N ALA A 173 15.35 -5.61 3.93
CA ALA A 173 14.75 -6.95 3.88
C ALA A 173 15.81 -8.05 3.88
N VAL A 174 17.00 -7.80 3.30
CA VAL A 174 18.17 -8.66 3.49
C VAL A 174 18.54 -8.70 4.97
N ILE A 175 18.57 -7.54 5.65
CA ILE A 175 18.81 -7.47 7.11
C ILE A 175 17.69 -8.17 7.91
N MET A 176 16.42 -8.05 7.54
CA MET A 176 15.29 -8.68 8.26
C MET A 176 15.18 -10.19 7.99
N LYS A 177 15.70 -10.68 6.86
CA LYS A 177 15.93 -12.11 6.64
C LYS A 177 17.02 -12.66 7.56
N ILE A 178 17.92 -11.81 8.04
CA ILE A 178 18.79 -12.09 9.20
C ILE A 178 17.94 -11.90 10.47
N SER A 179 16.99 -12.80 10.69
CA SER A 179 16.27 -12.91 11.98
C SER A 179 17.23 -13.42 13.07
N PRO A 180 16.98 -13.14 14.36
CA PRO A 180 18.01 -12.90 15.38
C PRO A 180 18.87 -14.13 15.64
N PHE A 181 20.17 -13.98 15.47
CA PHE A 181 21.13 -14.86 16.12
C PHE A 181 21.07 -14.60 17.63
N THR A 182 20.61 -15.63 18.35
CA THR A 182 20.79 -15.88 19.79
C THR A 182 20.16 -14.90 20.80
N LYS A 183 19.30 -15.46 21.67
CA LYS A 183 18.91 -14.87 22.96
C LYS A 183 20.16 -14.51 23.75
N THR A 184 20.31 -13.26 24.15
CA THR A 184 21.21 -12.91 25.26
C THR A 184 20.35 -12.87 26.52
N THR A 185 20.60 -13.83 27.41
CA THR A 185 20.11 -13.82 28.79
C THR A 185 20.84 -12.71 29.55
N ILE A 186 20.12 -11.94 30.36
CA ILE A 186 20.65 -11.45 31.62
C ILE A 186 19.80 -12.10 32.70
#